data_AF-A0A3Q1BEG3-F1
#
_entry.id   AF-A0A3Q1BEG3-F1
#
_cell.length_a   1.000
_cell.length_b   1.000
_cell.length_c   1.000
_cell.angle_alpha   90.00
_cell.angle_beta   90.00
_cell.angle_gamma   90.00
#
_symmetry.space_group_name_H-M   'P 1'
#
loop_
_entity.id
_entity.type
_entity.pdbx_description
1 polymer ?
#
loop_
_entity_poly.entity_id
_entity_poly.type
_entity_poly.pdbx_seq_one_letter_code
_entity_poly.pdbx_strand_id
1 'polypeptide(L)'
;MRVCSVVLVVVLCVCTGALGVQVNVGDESFPLEAVKQLKELMALNDNISPFAKTSVCANPLLPQVFHPVCQARGAGTTVFSKLAAVPLDICEICAFPACSGC
;
A
#
# COMPACT_ATOMS: atom_id res chain seq x y z
N MET A 1 -4.91 -37.48 3.66
CA MET A 1 -4.60 -36.77 4.92
C MET A 1 -3.20 -36.12 4.90
N ARG A 2 -2.11 -36.87 4.65
CA ARG A 2 -0.74 -36.30 4.63
C ARG A 2 -0.50 -35.31 3.49
N VAL A 3 -1.01 -35.60 2.28
CA VAL A 3 -0.84 -34.75 1.08
C VAL A 3 -1.53 -33.38 1.26
N CYS A 4 -2.75 -33.36 1.81
CA CYS A 4 -3.49 -32.13 2.10
C CYS A 4 -2.75 -31.24 3.10
N SER A 5 -2.11 -31.84 4.12
CA SER A 5 -1.32 -31.10 5.10
C SER A 5 -0.06 -30.47 4.51
N VAL A 6 0.62 -31.18 3.60
CA VAL A 6 1.81 -30.65 2.91
C VAL A 6 1.43 -29.51 1.98
N VAL A 7 0.34 -29.65 1.22
CA VAL A 7 -0.18 -28.57 0.36
C VAL A 7 -0.56 -27.35 1.20
N LEU A 8 -1.22 -27.54 2.35
CA LEU A 8 -1.58 -26.44 3.24
C LEU A 8 -0.34 -25.71 3.79
N VAL A 9 0.68 -26.45 4.24
CA VAL A 9 1.91 -25.86 4.78
C VAL A 9 2.70 -25.14 3.70
N VAL A 10 2.77 -25.69 2.48
CA VAL A 10 3.43 -25.04 1.35
C VAL A 10 2.68 -23.76 0.94
N VAL A 11 1.35 -23.80 0.86
CA VAL A 11 0.53 -22.61 0.57
C VAL A 11 0.72 -21.56 1.67
N LEU A 12 0.67 -21.93 2.94
CA LEU A 12 0.90 -21.00 4.05
C LEU A 12 2.31 -20.40 4.00
N CYS A 13 3.36 -21.20 3.81
CA CYS A 13 4.73 -20.70 3.69
C CYS A 13 4.92 -19.76 2.49
N VAL A 14 4.31 -20.07 1.35
CA VAL A 14 4.37 -19.22 0.14
C VAL A 14 3.56 -17.93 0.34
N CYS A 15 2.40 -17.99 0.99
CA CYS A 15 1.61 -16.81 1.33
C CYS A 15 2.30 -15.91 2.36
N THR A 16 3.09 -16.50 3.28
CA THR A 16 3.82 -15.74 4.30
C THR A 16 5.08 -15.10 3.71
N GLY A 17 5.79 -15.78 2.80
CA GLY A 17 6.92 -15.21 2.06
C GLY A 17 6.52 -14.18 0.99
N ALA A 18 5.25 -14.14 0.61
CA ALA A 18 4.68 -13.14 -0.29
C ALA A 18 4.14 -11.90 0.45
N LEU A 19 4.26 -11.84 1.79
CA LEU A 19 4.07 -10.60 2.54
C LEU A 19 5.25 -9.69 2.22
N GLY A 20 5.17 -9.03 1.07
CA GLY A 20 6.16 -8.05 0.65
C GLY A 20 6.30 -6.90 1.64
N VAL A 21 7.26 -6.02 1.38
CA VAL A 21 7.52 -4.84 2.21
C VAL A 21 6.21 -4.07 2.44
N GLN A 22 5.97 -3.67 3.68
CA GLN A 22 4.82 -2.87 4.11
C GLN A 22 5.27 -1.47 4.52
N VAL A 23 4.49 -0.47 4.13
CA VAL A 23 4.65 0.94 4.47
C VAL A 23 3.68 1.32 5.58
N ASN A 24 4.21 1.78 6.69
CA ASN A 24 3.47 2.16 7.90
C ASN A 24 3.24 3.67 7.94
N VAL A 25 1.99 4.07 8.08
CA VAL A 25 1.57 5.47 8.21
C VAL A 25 0.68 5.63 9.42
N GLY A 26 1.26 6.06 10.54
CA GLY A 26 0.56 6.05 11.83
C GLY A 26 0.31 4.61 12.26
N ASP A 27 -0.95 4.27 12.52
CA ASP A 27 -1.38 2.93 12.95
C ASP A 27 -1.80 2.02 11.77
N GLU A 28 -1.75 2.53 10.54
CA GLU A 28 -2.13 1.77 9.33
C GLU A 28 -0.90 1.28 8.57
N SER A 29 -0.97 0.05 8.07
CA SER A 29 0.07 -0.59 7.25
C SER A 29 -0.47 -0.88 5.85
N PHE A 30 0.29 -0.52 4.82
CA PHE A 30 -0.07 -0.72 3.42
C PHE A 30 1.01 -1.50 2.69
N PRO A 31 0.68 -2.49 1.83
CA PRO A 31 1.69 -3.21 1.06
C PRO A 31 2.37 -2.28 0.04
N LEU A 32 3.69 -2.39 -0.10
CA LEU A 32 4.51 -1.54 -0.96
C LEU A 32 4.00 -1.52 -2.41
N GLU A 33 3.62 -2.67 -2.96
CA GLU A 33 2.97 -2.80 -4.27
C GLU A 33 1.75 -1.90 -4.42
N ALA A 34 0.87 -1.84 -3.42
CA ALA A 34 -0.32 -0.98 -3.48
C ALA A 34 0.08 0.49 -3.40
N VAL A 35 1.10 0.84 -2.61
CA VAL A 35 1.63 2.22 -2.53
C VAL A 35 2.28 2.64 -3.86
N LYS A 36 2.92 1.72 -4.57
CA LYS A 36 3.47 1.95 -5.91
C LYS A 36 2.36 2.26 -6.91
N GLN A 37 1.32 1.43 -6.97
CA GLN A 37 0.14 1.68 -7.82
C GLN A 37 -0.54 3.00 -7.47
N LEU A 38 -0.69 3.32 -6.19
CA LEU A 38 -1.24 4.59 -5.74
C LEU A 38 -0.43 5.79 -6.26
N LYS A 39 0.91 5.70 -6.21
CA LYS A 39 1.80 6.77 -6.69
C LYS A 39 1.72 6.95 -8.20
N GLU A 40 1.61 5.86 -8.96
CA GLU A 40 1.35 5.90 -10.40
C GLU A 40 0.01 6.55 -10.74
N LEU A 41 -1.06 6.21 -10.00
CA LEU A 41 -2.38 6.84 -10.17
C LEU A 41 -2.35 8.35 -9.85
N MET A 42 -1.58 8.75 -8.83
CA MET A 42 -1.39 10.17 -8.51
C MET A 42 -0.57 10.91 -9.57
N ALA A 43 0.47 10.27 -10.12
CA ALA A 43 1.30 10.84 -11.19
C ALA A 43 0.51 11.00 -12.49
N LEU A 44 -0.37 10.05 -12.83
CA LEU A 44 -1.22 10.13 -14.03
C LEU A 44 -2.20 11.31 -13.97
N ASN A 45 -2.55 11.78 -12.77
CA ASN A 45 -3.45 12.90 -12.53
C ASN A 45 -2.65 14.23 -12.42
N ASP A 46 -1.63 14.39 -13.27
CA ASP A 46 -0.47 15.33 -13.29
C ASP A 46 -0.72 16.85 -13.07
N ASN A 47 -1.91 17.27 -12.63
CA ASN A 47 -2.14 18.59 -12.07
C ASN A 47 -2.12 18.50 -10.55
N ILE A 48 -0.94 18.77 -9.99
CA ILE A 48 -0.62 18.91 -8.56
C ILE A 48 -1.45 20.05 -7.95
N SER A 49 -2.74 19.82 -7.80
CA SER A 49 -3.64 20.64 -7.01
C SER A 49 -4.02 19.82 -5.78
N PRO A 50 -4.14 20.44 -4.58
CA PRO A 50 -4.69 19.77 -3.40
C PRO A 50 -6.08 19.13 -3.62
N PHE A 51 -6.76 19.46 -4.74
CA PHE A 51 -8.01 18.89 -5.20
C PHE A 51 -7.91 17.50 -5.88
N ALA A 52 -6.71 17.04 -6.24
CA ALA A 52 -6.48 15.69 -6.80
C ALA A 52 -6.71 14.56 -5.75
N LYS A 53 -6.89 14.91 -4.48
CA LYS A 53 -7.02 13.95 -3.37
C LYS A 53 -8.41 13.31 -3.30
N THR A 54 -9.45 14.02 -3.76
CA THR A 54 -10.79 13.46 -3.93
C THR A 54 -10.93 12.66 -5.22
N SER A 55 -10.11 12.93 -6.25
CA SER A 55 -10.12 12.14 -7.48
C SER A 55 -9.47 10.76 -7.32
N VAL A 56 -8.44 10.63 -6.46
CA VAL A 56 -7.82 9.33 -6.13
C VAL A 56 -8.86 8.34 -5.57
N CYS A 57 -9.71 8.78 -4.64
CA CYS A 57 -10.77 7.95 -4.07
C CYS A 57 -11.93 7.64 -5.02
N ALA A 58 -12.08 8.43 -6.09
CA ALA A 58 -13.06 8.18 -7.15
C ALA A 58 -12.48 7.33 -8.30
N ASN A 59 -11.18 6.99 -8.25
CA ASN A 59 -10.53 6.26 -9.32
C ASN A 59 -10.88 4.75 -9.22
N PRO A 60 -11.48 4.15 -10.26
CA PRO A 60 -11.85 2.73 -10.24
C PRO A 60 -10.65 1.77 -10.17
N LEU A 61 -9.44 2.26 -10.45
CA LEU A 61 -8.20 1.49 -10.35
C LEU A 61 -7.55 1.58 -8.96
N LEU A 62 -8.16 2.28 -8.01
CA LEU A 62 -7.63 2.39 -6.65
C LEU A 62 -7.57 1.01 -5.99
N PRO A 63 -6.42 0.60 -5.42
CA PRO A 63 -6.32 -0.64 -4.68
C PRO A 63 -7.27 -0.68 -3.49
N GLN A 64 -7.92 -1.84 -3.27
CA GLN A 64 -8.98 -1.99 -2.26
C GLN A 64 -8.52 -1.66 -0.84
N VAL A 65 -7.22 -1.81 -0.54
CA VAL A 65 -6.61 -1.50 0.74
C VAL A 65 -6.74 -0.02 1.14
N PHE A 66 -6.98 0.88 0.18
CA PHE A 66 -7.14 2.33 0.43
C PHE A 66 -8.60 2.77 0.57
N HIS A 67 -9.58 1.89 0.34
CA HIS A 67 -10.99 2.26 0.53
C HIS A 67 -11.33 2.73 1.96
N PRO A 68 -10.81 2.11 3.04
CA PRO A 68 -11.04 2.61 4.41
C PRO A 68 -10.50 4.03 4.60
N VAL A 69 -9.33 4.31 4.03
CA VAL A 69 -8.67 5.63 4.04
C VAL A 69 -9.55 6.68 3.36
N CYS A 70 -10.23 6.32 2.27
CA CYS A 70 -11.16 7.20 1.56
C CYS A 70 -12.45 7.49 2.34
N GLN A 71 -12.87 6.59 3.24
CA GLN A 71 -14.05 6.79 4.08
C GLN A 71 -13.76 7.69 5.29
N ALA A 72 -12.50 7.75 5.72
CA ALA A 72 -12.07 8.60 6.84
C ALA A 72 -12.07 10.08 6.42
N ARG A 73 -13.11 10.83 6.84
CA ARG A 73 -13.24 12.28 6.60
C ARG A 73 -11.98 13.01 7.11
N GLY A 74 -11.19 13.58 6.19
CA GLY A 74 -10.01 14.39 6.49
C GLY A 74 -8.71 13.60 6.69
N ALA A 75 -8.74 12.47 7.41
CA ALA A 75 -7.54 11.67 7.67
C ALA A 75 -6.95 11.07 6.38
N GLY A 76 -7.80 10.68 5.44
CA GLY A 76 -7.34 10.10 4.17
C GLY A 76 -6.42 11.02 3.39
N THR A 77 -6.65 12.34 3.44
CA THR A 77 -5.79 13.31 2.76
C THR A 77 -4.37 13.34 3.33
N THR A 78 -4.22 13.15 4.64
CA THR A 78 -2.93 13.13 5.32
C THR A 78 -2.20 11.81 5.08
N VAL A 79 -2.92 10.69 5.05
CA VAL A 79 -2.37 9.36 4.79
C VAL A 79 -1.85 9.29 3.35
N PHE A 80 -2.65 9.67 2.36
CA PHE A 80 -2.22 9.69 0.96
C PHE A 80 -1.03 10.62 0.71
N SER A 81 -0.98 11.78 1.37
CA SER A 81 0.15 12.71 1.25
C SER A 81 1.44 12.10 1.84
N LYS A 82 1.34 11.39 2.97
CA LYS A 82 2.48 10.68 3.57
C LYS A 82 2.94 9.53 2.68
N LEU A 83 2.01 8.72 2.18
CA LEU A 83 2.30 7.61 1.26
C LEU A 83 2.99 8.09 -0.03
N ALA A 84 2.54 9.21 -0.60
CA ALA A 84 3.17 9.80 -1.79
C ALA A 84 4.63 10.25 -1.56
N ALA A 85 4.94 10.68 -0.33
CA ALA A 85 6.27 11.12 0.08
C ALA A 85 7.24 9.96 0.39
N VAL A 86 6.75 8.71 0.43
CA VAL A 86 7.59 7.54 0.72
C VAL A 86 8.49 7.24 -0.50
N PRO A 87 9.81 7.10 -0.27
CA PRO A 87 10.74 6.65 -1.31
C PRO A 87 10.66 5.13 -1.50
N LEU A 88 9.96 4.69 -2.55
CA LEU A 88 9.68 3.28 -2.81
C LEU A 88 10.96 2.44 -2.97
N ASP A 89 11.96 2.93 -3.71
CA ASP A 89 13.23 2.21 -3.93
C ASP A 89 14.01 1.98 -2.63
N ILE A 90 13.91 2.92 -1.68
CA ILE A 90 14.55 2.81 -0.36
C ILE A 90 13.76 1.84 0.53
N CYS A 91 12.44 1.76 0.34
CA CYS A 91 11.61 0.79 1.02
C CYS A 91 11.85 -0.65 0.55
N GLU A 92 12.14 -0.88 -0.74
CA GLU A 92 12.50 -2.22 -1.24
C GLU A 92 13.75 -2.80 -0.55
N ILE A 93 14.70 -1.93 -0.18
CA ILE A 93 15.91 -2.31 0.58
C ILE A 93 15.78 -2.09 2.08
N CYS A 94 14.57 -1.82 2.59
CA CYS A 94 14.27 -1.71 4.02
C CYS A 94 15.10 -0.64 4.74
N ALA A 95 15.56 0.37 4.01
CA ALA A 95 16.40 1.45 4.51
C ALA A 95 15.59 2.70 4.88
N PHE A 96 14.26 2.61 4.85
CA PHE A 96 13.35 3.67 5.24
C PHE A 96 12.53 3.24 6.47
N PRO A 97 12.46 4.04 7.55
CA PRO A 97 11.88 3.61 8.83
C PRO A 97 10.37 3.38 8.80
N ALA A 98 9.66 3.92 7.82
CA ALA A 98 8.25 3.60 7.63
C ALA A 98 8.05 2.21 7.00
N CYS A 99 9.10 1.55 6.52
CA CYS A 99 9.01 0.31 5.79
C CYS A 99 9.43 -0.89 6.66
N SER A 100 8.66 -1.98 6.57
CA SER A 100 8.76 -3.18 7.42
C SER A 100 8.38 -4.43 6.62
N GLY A 101 8.51 -5.64 7.17
CA GLY A 101 8.22 -6.87 6.41
C GLY A 101 9.39 -7.37 5.57
N CYS A 102 10.57 -6.87 5.90
CA CYS A 102 11.85 -7.53 5.71
C CYS A 102 12.21 -8.22 7.04
#